data_AF-A0A6A5K1F6-F1
#
_entry.id   AF-A0A6A5K1F6-F1
#
_cell.length_a   1.000
_cell.length_b   1.000
_cell.length_c   1.000
_cell.angle_alpha   90.00
_cell.angle_beta   90.00
_cell.angle_gamma   90.00
#
_symmetry.space_group_name_H-M   'P 1'
#
loop_
_entity.id
_entity.type
_entity.pdbx_description
1 polymer ?
#
loop_
_entity_poly.entity_id
_entity_poly.type
_entity_poly.pdbx_seq_one_letter_code
_entity_poly.pdbx_strand_id
1 'polypeptide(L)'
;QNQAQPAESSLSTPRGPRDLFIAQRELHRNEGVSRKTHQLIQKAGKAIAVANTRAAQLEAENKRLYSQLEALKPQRPRKKVCVDPNQRFANVDTIMVAVQASQLLEAQRDVNTEEKAAERIAAKTAAQTLHSMCTEWQL
;
A
#
# COMPACT_ATOMS: atom_id res chain seq x y z
N GLN A 1 -19.55 -60.56 -42.11
CA GLN A 1 -20.35 -59.32 -42.11
C GLN A 1 -19.69 -58.37 -41.12
N ASN A 2 -18.87 -57.42 -41.59
CA ASN A 2 -18.25 -56.41 -40.75
C ASN A 2 -19.22 -55.23 -40.64
N GLN A 3 -19.82 -55.04 -39.46
CA GLN A 3 -20.67 -53.89 -39.20
C GLN A 3 -19.78 -52.64 -39.07
N ALA A 4 -19.98 -51.69 -39.97
CA ALA A 4 -19.45 -50.34 -39.82
C ALA A 4 -20.16 -49.68 -38.63
N GLN A 5 -19.40 -49.33 -37.60
CA GLN A 5 -19.91 -48.54 -36.49
C GLN A 5 -20.35 -47.16 -37.03
N PRO A 6 -21.55 -46.66 -36.68
CA PRO A 6 -21.92 -45.29 -37.02
C PRO A 6 -21.00 -44.36 -36.24
N ALA A 7 -20.24 -43.53 -36.95
CA ALA A 7 -19.45 -42.49 -36.32
C ALA A 7 -20.40 -41.58 -35.53
N GLU A 8 -20.33 -41.61 -34.20
CA GLU A 8 -21.06 -40.68 -33.37
C GLU A 8 -20.54 -39.27 -33.65
N SER A 9 -21.25 -38.54 -34.52
CA SER A 9 -20.99 -37.14 -34.81
C SER A 9 -21.44 -36.32 -33.60
N SER A 10 -20.57 -36.22 -32.61
CA SER A 10 -20.75 -35.34 -31.45
C SER A 10 -20.87 -33.88 -31.93
N LEU A 11 -22.11 -33.40 -32.09
CA LEU A 11 -22.38 -32.02 -32.47
C LEU A 11 -22.05 -31.09 -31.29
N SER A 12 -20.83 -30.57 -31.25
CA SER A 12 -20.43 -29.56 -30.28
C SER A 12 -21.19 -28.25 -30.50
N THR A 13 -21.70 -27.65 -29.43
CA THR A 13 -22.35 -26.34 -29.51
C THR A 13 -21.32 -25.29 -29.94
N PRO A 14 -21.59 -24.54 -31.03
CA PRO A 14 -20.67 -23.50 -31.48
C PRO A 14 -20.68 -22.33 -30.50
N ARG A 15 -19.50 -21.91 -30.04
CA ARG A 15 -19.36 -20.76 -29.13
C ARG A 15 -19.16 -19.46 -29.89
N GLY A 16 -18.70 -19.54 -31.14
CA GLY A 16 -18.49 -18.38 -31.97
C GLY A 16 -18.69 -18.62 -33.46
N PRO A 17 -18.56 -17.54 -34.26
CA PRO A 17 -18.72 -17.60 -35.71
C PRO A 17 -17.70 -18.52 -36.39
N ARG A 18 -16.49 -18.62 -35.81
CA ARG A 18 -15.41 -19.49 -36.32
C ARG A 18 -15.78 -20.96 -36.23
N ASP A 19 -16.40 -21.37 -35.13
CA ASP A 19 -16.82 -22.76 -34.92
C ASP A 19 -17.90 -23.15 -35.95
N LEU A 20 -18.86 -22.24 -36.19
CA LEU A 20 -19.84 -22.42 -37.25
C LEU A 20 -19.23 -22.47 -38.65
N PHE A 21 -18.18 -21.69 -38.92
CA PHE A 21 -17.49 -21.74 -40.21
C PHE A 21 -16.78 -23.08 -40.42
N ILE A 22 -16.15 -23.62 -39.38
CA ILE A 22 -15.50 -24.95 -39.43
C ILE A 22 -16.57 -26.03 -39.65
N ALA A 23 -17.63 -26.02 -38.85
CA ALA A 23 -18.75 -26.95 -38.98
C ALA A 23 -19.41 -26.87 -40.37
N GLN A 24 -19.58 -25.67 -40.92
CA GLN A 24 -20.08 -25.47 -42.28
C GLN A 24 -19.17 -26.12 -43.32
N ARG A 25 -17.85 -25.98 -43.17
CA ARG A 25 -16.87 -26.55 -44.11
C ARG A 25 -16.90 -28.08 -44.08
N GLU A 26 -17.04 -28.67 -42.90
CA GLU A 26 -17.14 -30.11 -42.73
C GLU A 26 -18.47 -30.64 -43.30
N LEU A 27 -19.58 -29.97 -42.99
CA LEU A 27 -20.90 -30.33 -43.52
C LEU A 27 -20.93 -30.29 -45.06
N HIS A 28 -20.31 -29.26 -45.67
CA HIS A 28 -20.23 -29.17 -47.12
C HIS A 28 -19.38 -30.28 -47.75
N ARG A 29 -18.32 -30.75 -47.07
CA ARG A 29 -17.48 -31.86 -47.55
C ARG A 29 -18.20 -33.21 -47.49
N ASN A 30 -19.04 -33.41 -46.47
CA ASN A 30 -19.68 -34.70 -46.22
C ASN A 30 -21.03 -34.85 -46.93
N GLU A 31 -21.84 -33.79 -47.00
CA GLU A 31 -23.27 -33.89 -47.35
C GLU A 31 -23.69 -33.04 -48.56
N GLY A 32 -22.84 -32.12 -49.04
CA GLY A 32 -23.20 -31.24 -50.17
C GLY A 32 -24.33 -30.26 -49.82
N VAL A 33 -23.97 -29.13 -49.23
CA VAL A 33 -24.95 -28.21 -48.61
C VAL A 33 -25.47 -27.17 -49.62
N SER A 34 -26.79 -26.93 -49.64
CA SER A 34 -27.41 -25.90 -50.47
C SER A 34 -26.96 -24.48 -50.10
N ARG A 35 -26.93 -23.58 -51.09
CA ARG A 35 -26.58 -22.16 -50.93
C ARG A 35 -27.45 -21.44 -49.88
N LYS A 36 -28.74 -21.79 -49.77
CA LYS A 36 -29.65 -21.20 -48.76
C LYS A 36 -29.21 -21.57 -47.34
N THR A 37 -28.84 -22.82 -47.12
CA THR A 37 -28.34 -23.31 -45.84
C THR A 37 -27.02 -22.65 -45.47
N HIS A 38 -26.10 -22.45 -46.43
CA HIS A 38 -24.89 -21.65 -46.21
C HIS A 38 -25.19 -20.22 -45.72
N GLN A 39 -26.13 -19.53 -46.37
CA GLN A 39 -26.52 -18.18 -45.96
C GLN A 39 -27.14 -18.17 -44.57
N LEU A 40 -27.94 -19.18 -44.22
CA LEU A 40 -28.53 -19.32 -42.90
C LEU A 40 -27.45 -19.51 -41.81
N ILE A 41 -26.48 -20.40 -42.04
CA ILE A 41 -25.36 -20.61 -41.10
C ILE A 41 -24.53 -19.34 -40.93
N GLN A 42 -24.26 -18.60 -42.02
CA GLN A 42 -23.56 -17.31 -41.93
C GLN A 42 -24.35 -16.27 -41.11
N LYS A 43 -25.68 -16.21 -41.29
CA LYS A 43 -26.54 -15.32 -40.49
C LYS A 43 -26.55 -15.73 -39.02
N ALA A 44 -26.60 -17.03 -38.73
CA ALA A 44 -26.47 -17.55 -37.37
C ALA A 44 -25.13 -17.15 -36.74
N GLY A 45 -24.02 -17.28 -37.48
CA GLY A 45 -22.71 -16.82 -37.02
C GLY A 45 -22.68 -15.33 -36.68
N LYS A 46 -23.27 -14.47 -37.53
CA LYS A 46 -23.38 -13.04 -37.23
C LYS A 46 -24.23 -12.78 -35.98
N ALA A 47 -25.35 -13.48 -35.82
CA ALA A 47 -26.20 -13.35 -34.65
C ALA A 47 -25.46 -13.74 -33.35
N ILE A 48 -24.69 -14.84 -33.37
CA ILE A 48 -23.84 -15.24 -32.23
C ILE A 48 -22.78 -14.19 -31.93
N ALA A 49 -22.13 -13.61 -32.96
CA ALA A 49 -21.17 -12.52 -32.74
C ALA A 49 -21.80 -11.33 -32.01
N VAL A 50 -23.00 -10.91 -32.44
CA VAL A 50 -23.75 -9.82 -31.81
C VAL A 50 -24.19 -10.18 -30.39
N ALA A 51 -24.59 -11.43 -30.14
CA ALA A 51 -24.92 -11.89 -28.79
C ALA A 51 -23.69 -11.86 -27.87
N ASN A 52 -22.54 -12.31 -28.36
CA ASN A 52 -21.28 -12.31 -27.61
C ASN A 52 -20.78 -10.90 -27.29
N THR A 53 -20.91 -9.95 -28.23
CA THR A 53 -20.53 -8.56 -27.95
C THR A 53 -21.45 -7.92 -26.91
N ARG A 54 -22.76 -8.20 -26.96
CA ARG A 54 -23.71 -7.76 -25.93
C ARG A 54 -23.41 -8.38 -24.57
N ALA A 55 -23.08 -9.67 -24.52
CA ALA A 55 -22.69 -10.35 -23.29
C ALA A 55 -21.43 -9.70 -22.68
N ALA A 56 -20.41 -9.44 -23.50
CA ALA A 56 -19.19 -8.77 -23.05
C ALA A 56 -19.45 -7.35 -22.53
N GLN A 57 -20.35 -6.59 -23.17
CA GLN A 57 -20.79 -5.27 -22.68
C GLN A 57 -21.45 -5.36 -21.31
N LEU A 58 -22.40 -6.29 -21.14
CA LEU A 58 -23.09 -6.52 -19.86
C LEU A 58 -22.13 -6.98 -18.75
N GLU A 59 -21.15 -7.82 -19.08
CA GLU A 59 -20.11 -8.22 -18.12
C GLU A 59 -19.25 -7.03 -17.68
N ALA A 60 -18.89 -6.14 -18.62
CA ALA A 60 -18.14 -4.93 -18.31
C ALA A 60 -18.94 -3.97 -17.42
N GLU A 61 -20.23 -3.78 -17.72
CA GLU A 61 -21.14 -2.98 -16.89
C GLU A 61 -21.31 -3.56 -15.49
N ASN A 62 -21.51 -4.88 -15.38
CA ASN A 62 -21.57 -5.55 -14.08
C ASN A 62 -20.28 -5.33 -13.28
N LYS A 63 -19.11 -5.54 -13.88
CA LYS A 63 -17.81 -5.29 -13.22
C LYS A 63 -17.69 -3.85 -12.73
N ARG A 64 -18.12 -2.87 -13.54
CA ARG A 64 -18.15 -1.46 -13.16
C ARG A 64 -19.07 -1.21 -11.97
N LEU A 65 -20.29 -1.76 -11.98
CA LEU A 65 -21.24 -1.63 -10.88
C LEU A 65 -20.72 -2.27 -9.60
N TYR A 66 -20.12 -3.46 -9.67
CA TYR A 66 -19.48 -4.10 -8.51
C TYR A 66 -18.37 -3.23 -7.92
N SER A 67 -17.53 -2.63 -8.77
CA SER A 67 -16.48 -1.70 -8.30
C SER A 67 -17.07 -0.47 -7.62
N GLN A 68 -18.19 0.06 -8.12
CA GLN A 68 -18.88 1.20 -7.49
C GLN A 68 -19.47 0.80 -6.14
N LEU A 69 -20.08 -0.38 -6.04
CA LEU A 69 -20.63 -0.89 -4.78
C LEU A 69 -19.53 -1.11 -3.74
N GLU A 70 -18.39 -1.69 -4.11
CA GLU A 70 -17.26 -1.86 -3.19
C GLU A 70 -16.64 -0.52 -2.77
N ALA A 71 -16.63 0.49 -3.65
CA ALA A 71 -16.19 1.84 -3.29
C ALA A 71 -17.14 2.54 -2.30
N LEU A 72 -18.44 2.33 -2.43
CA LEU A 72 -19.47 2.89 -1.54
C LEU A 72 -19.61 2.12 -0.22
N LYS A 73 -19.10 0.89 -0.16
CA LYS A 73 -19.17 0.06 1.03
C LYS A 73 -18.45 0.78 2.17
N PRO A 74 -19.09 0.98 3.33
CA PRO A 74 -18.48 1.66 4.45
C PRO A 74 -17.24 0.88 4.87
N GLN A 75 -16.06 1.46 4.63
CA GLN A 75 -14.80 0.95 5.15
C GLN A 75 -14.93 0.93 6.66
N ARG A 76 -14.85 -0.27 7.26
CA ARG A 76 -14.95 -0.40 8.72
C ARG A 76 -13.89 0.52 9.32
N PRO A 77 -14.26 1.45 10.22
CA PRO A 77 -13.27 2.33 10.83
C PRO A 77 -12.21 1.45 11.49
N ARG A 78 -10.93 1.78 11.28
CA ARG A 78 -9.84 1.10 11.96
C ARG A 78 -10.16 1.10 13.45
N LYS A 79 -10.17 -0.09 14.06
CA LYS A 79 -10.43 -0.26 15.49
C LYS A 79 -9.47 0.66 16.24
N LYS A 80 -9.98 1.75 16.83
CA LYS A 80 -9.17 2.60 17.70
C LYS A 80 -8.75 1.72 18.86
N VAL A 81 -7.43 1.52 19.02
CA VAL A 81 -6.87 0.88 20.20
C VAL A 81 -7.23 1.79 21.37
N CYS A 82 -8.12 1.34 22.24
CA CYS A 82 -8.39 2.00 23.51
C CYS A 82 -7.13 1.78 24.35
N VAL A 83 -6.27 2.79 24.44
CA VAL A 83 -5.14 2.77 25.36
C VAL A 83 -5.72 2.96 26.75
N ASP A 84 -5.46 2.00 27.64
CA ASP A 84 -5.85 2.08 29.05
C ASP A 84 -5.34 3.42 29.63
N PRO A 85 -6.22 4.25 30.23
CA PRO A 85 -5.83 5.51 30.87
C PRO A 85 -4.66 5.34 31.86
N ASN A 86 -4.55 4.20 32.53
CA ASN A 86 -3.48 3.94 33.50
C ASN A 86 -2.10 3.78 32.83
N GLN A 87 -2.04 3.34 31.56
CA GLN A 87 -0.79 3.30 30.81
C GLN A 87 -0.28 4.70 30.43
N ARG A 88 -1.12 5.74 30.49
CA ARG A 88 -0.68 7.13 30.25
C ARG A 88 0.19 7.69 31.38
N PHE A 89 0.02 7.14 32.59
CA PHE A 89 0.73 7.58 33.80
C PHE A 89 1.88 6.66 34.19
N ALA A 90 2.20 5.64 33.39
CA ALA A 90 3.25 4.66 33.70
C ALA A 90 4.67 5.27 33.81
N ASN A 91 4.86 6.53 33.41
CA ASN A 91 6.17 7.19 33.37
C ASN A 91 6.39 8.23 34.48
N VAL A 92 5.57 8.24 35.54
CA VAL A 92 5.74 9.21 36.64
C VAL A 92 7.11 9.05 37.31
N ASP A 93 7.55 7.81 37.55
CA ASP A 93 8.86 7.54 38.13
C ASP A 93 10.00 8.02 37.23
N THR A 94 9.86 7.84 35.92
CA THR A 94 10.81 8.30 34.91
C THR A 94 10.91 9.83 34.88
N ILE A 95 9.77 10.52 35.03
CA ILE A 95 9.73 11.99 35.14
C ILE A 95 10.41 12.45 36.43
N MET A 96 10.15 11.78 37.56
CA MET A 96 10.76 12.14 38.85
C MET A 96 12.29 11.99 38.82
N VAL A 97 12.79 10.89 38.25
CA VAL A 97 14.24 10.68 38.07
C VAL A 97 14.86 11.77 37.19
N ALA A 98 14.20 12.16 36.10
CA ALA A 98 14.70 13.21 35.22
C ALA A 98 14.76 14.58 35.92
N VAL A 99 13.75 14.91 36.75
CA VAL A 99 13.74 16.15 37.54
C VAL A 99 14.89 16.17 38.54
N GLN A 100 15.10 15.07 39.28
CA GLN A 100 16.21 14.95 40.24
C GLN A 100 17.56 15.08 39.53
N ALA A 101 17.74 14.42 38.38
CA ALA A 101 18.96 14.52 37.60
C ALA A 101 19.22 15.96 37.10
N SER A 102 18.19 16.69 36.68
CA SER A 102 18.30 18.09 36.27
C SER A 102 18.77 19.00 37.41
N GLN A 103 18.19 18.83 38.61
CA GLN A 103 18.56 19.61 39.79
C GLN A 103 20.02 19.37 40.21
N LEU A 104 20.50 18.13 40.13
CA LEU A 104 21.91 17.80 40.42
C LEU A 104 22.86 18.45 39.40
N LEU A 105 22.50 18.48 38.12
CA LEU A 105 23.31 19.14 37.09
C LEU A 105 23.34 20.66 37.25
N GLU A 106 22.24 21.28 37.68
CA GLU A 106 22.18 22.71 37.99
C GLU A 106 23.10 23.04 39.18
N ALA A 107 23.01 22.29 40.28
CA ALA A 107 23.87 22.48 41.44
C ALA A 107 25.37 22.34 41.09
N GLN A 108 25.74 21.39 40.23
CA GLN A 108 27.13 21.25 39.75
C GLN A 108 27.58 22.43 38.89
N ARG A 109 26.69 23.02 38.09
CA ARG A 109 27.02 24.21 37.29
C ARG A 109 27.26 25.41 38.21
N ASP A 110 26.43 25.59 39.21
CA ASP A 110 26.57 26.69 40.18
C ASP A 110 27.91 26.60 40.92
N VAL A 111 28.27 25.42 41.44
CA VAL A 111 29.58 25.19 42.09
C VAL A 111 30.75 25.50 41.15
N ASN A 112 30.70 25.02 39.90
CA ASN A 112 31.74 25.31 38.91
C ASN A 112 31.83 26.80 38.55
N THR A 113 30.73 27.55 38.61
CA THR A 113 30.75 29.00 38.38
C THR A 113 31.34 29.76 39.56
N GLU A 114 31.08 29.34 40.79
CA GLU A 114 31.69 29.88 42.00
C GLU A 114 33.20 29.63 42.02
N GLU A 115 33.64 28.41 41.68
CA GLU A 115 35.05 28.04 41.58
C GLU A 115 35.79 28.91 40.56
N LYS A 116 35.23 29.05 39.34
CA LYS A 116 35.81 29.93 38.30
C LYS A 116 35.82 31.39 38.70
N ALA A 117 34.85 31.86 39.49
CA ALA A 117 34.84 33.21 40.02
C ALA A 117 35.97 33.42 41.05
N ALA A 118 36.17 32.46 41.94
CA ALA A 118 37.26 32.46 42.91
C ALA A 118 38.64 32.44 42.23
N GLU A 119 38.84 31.59 41.22
CA GLU A 119 40.07 31.56 40.41
C GLU A 119 40.37 32.91 39.75
N ARG A 120 39.34 33.56 39.17
CA ARG A 120 39.50 34.89 38.56
C ARG A 120 39.89 35.96 39.58
N ILE A 121 39.35 35.89 40.79
CA ILE A 121 39.71 36.81 41.87
C ILE A 121 41.15 36.56 42.29
N ALA A 122 41.54 35.31 42.53
CA ALA A 122 42.90 34.95 42.90
C ALA A 122 43.93 35.37 41.84
N ALA A 123 43.63 35.16 40.55
CA ALA A 123 44.48 35.60 39.45
C ALA A 123 44.65 37.13 39.39
N LYS A 124 43.57 37.88 39.63
CA LYS A 124 43.63 39.36 39.71
C LYS A 124 44.48 39.81 40.90
N THR A 125 44.28 39.21 42.07
CA THR A 125 45.08 39.52 43.27
C THR A 125 46.56 39.22 43.02
N ALA A 126 46.88 38.05 42.46
CA ALA A 126 48.26 37.69 42.11
C ALA A 126 48.89 38.69 41.10
N ALA A 127 48.14 39.10 40.08
CA ALA A 127 48.60 40.11 39.12
C ALA A 127 48.85 41.48 39.77
N GLN A 128 47.99 41.90 40.70
CA GLN A 128 48.17 43.12 41.48
C GLN A 128 49.40 43.02 42.40
N THR A 129 49.59 41.89 43.08
CA THR A 129 50.79 41.65 43.92
C THR A 129 52.07 41.68 43.10
N LEU A 130 52.10 41.01 41.94
CA LEU A 130 53.24 41.05 41.02
C LEU A 130 53.52 42.47 40.53
N HIS A 131 52.47 43.22 40.18
CA HIS A 131 52.62 44.62 39.76
C HIS A 131 53.23 45.49 40.87
N SER A 132 52.72 45.37 42.10
CA SER A 132 53.25 46.07 43.28
C SER A 132 54.73 45.77 43.51
N MET A 133 55.09 44.47 43.46
CA MET A 133 56.49 44.04 43.61
C MET A 133 57.37 44.67 42.52
N CYS A 134 56.98 44.61 41.25
CA CYS A 134 57.77 45.16 40.15
C CYS A 134 57.96 46.69 40.25
N THR A 135 57.00 47.42 40.81
CA THR A 135 57.11 48.89 40.96
C THR A 135 58.04 49.32 42.10
N GLU A 136 58.15 48.52 43.18
CA GLU A 136 59.01 48.86 44.32
C GLU A 136 60.51 48.81 43.98
N TRP A 137 60.91 48.00 42.98
CA TRP A 137 62.30 47.88 42.53
C TRP A 137 62.70 48.81 41.37
N GLN A 138 61.83 49.76 40.99
CA GLN A 138 62.06 50.73 39.91
C GLN A 138 62.35 52.16 40.40
N LEU A 139 62.54 52.34 41.71
CA LEU A 139 63.06 53.57 42.35
C LEU A 139 64.55 53.43 42.65
#